data_AF-A0A1Z5KY96-F1
#
_entry.id   AF-A0A1Z5KY96-F1
#
_cell.length_a   1.000
_cell.length_b   1.000
_cell.length_c   1.000
_cell.angle_alpha   90.00
_cell.angle_beta   90.00
_cell.angle_gamma   90.00
#
_symmetry.space_group_name_H-M   'P 1'
#
loop_
_entity.id
_entity.type
_entity.pdbx_description
1 polymer ?
#
loop_
_entity_poly.entity_id
_entity_poly.type
_entity_poly.pdbx_seq_one_letter_code
_entity_poly.pdbx_strand_id
1 'polypeptide(L)' 'MKALEIGDLPRELTCRPKANVGFVGFDPQSNSIHSAVWQAFTSNRGTDRAPISFNLLPEKHLFPKPKPKHPSYEWYVEK' A
#
# COMPACT_ATOMS: atom_id res chain seq x y z
N MET A 1 17.24 0.74 -2.58
CA MET A 1 16.55 1.62 -3.55
C MET A 1 17.62 2.25 -4.42
N LYS A 2 17.44 2.30 -5.74
CA LYS A 2 18.39 2.98 -6.63
C LYS A 2 18.30 4.49 -6.36
N ALA A 3 19.43 5.18 -6.31
CA ALA A 3 19.42 6.65 -6.25
C ALA A 3 18.79 7.19 -7.55
N LEU A 4 17.87 8.16 -7.42
CA LEU A 4 17.24 8.84 -8.55
C LEU A 4 18.04 10.10 -8.86
N GLU A 5 18.28 10.36 -10.15
CA GLU A 5 18.96 11.57 -10.61
C GLU A 5 18.00 12.77 -10.67
N ILE A 6 18.55 13.98 -10.79
CA ILE A 6 17.74 15.20 -10.94
C ILE A 6 16.93 15.10 -12.24
N GLY A 7 15.61 15.03 -12.11
CA GLY A 7 14.66 14.89 -13.23
C GLY A 7 14.06 13.50 -13.39
N ASP A 8 14.59 12.48 -12.69
CA ASP A 8 14.00 11.15 -12.69
C ASP A 8 12.76 11.09 -11.79
N LEU A 9 11.67 10.58 -12.34
CA LEU A 9 10.44 10.30 -11.60
C LEU A 9 10.45 8.84 -11.10
N PRO A 10 10.13 8.59 -9.82
CA PRO A 10 9.97 7.23 -9.32
C PRO A 10 8.94 6.46 -10.14
N ARG A 11 9.16 5.16 -10.28
CA ARG A 11 8.26 4.28 -11.05
C ARG A 11 6.83 4.32 -10.51
N GLU A 12 6.69 4.50 -9.21
CA GLU A 12 5.44 4.65 -8.50
C GLU A 12 4.61 5.84 -9.01
N LEU A 13 5.26 6.90 -9.50
CA LEU A 13 4.61 8.10 -10.05
C LEU A 13 4.39 8.04 -11.56
N THR A 14 5.13 7.19 -12.28
CA THR A 14 4.97 7.01 -13.74
C THR A 14 4.03 5.88 -14.12
N CYS A 15 3.62 5.05 -13.15
CA CYS A 15 2.70 3.94 -13.35
C CYS A 15 1.24 4.38 -13.17
N ARG A 16 0.31 3.64 -13.80
CA ARG A 16 -1.13 3.81 -13.50
C ARG A 16 -1.37 3.54 -12.01
N PRO A 17 -2.07 4.43 -11.29
CA PRO A 17 -2.34 4.24 -9.88
C PRO A 17 -3.17 2.96 -9.69
N LYS A 18 -2.69 2.11 -8.80
CA LYS A 18 -3.35 0.87 -8.41
C LYS A 18 -3.84 1.04 -6.98
N ALA A 19 -5.03 0.56 -6.65
CA ALA A 19 -5.44 0.48 -5.26
C ALA A 19 -4.44 -0.41 -4.52
N ASN A 20 -3.97 0.04 -3.36
CA ASN A 20 -2.97 -0.68 -2.57
C ASN A 20 -3.64 -1.30 -1.34
N VAL A 21 -3.46 -2.61 -1.17
CA VAL A 21 -4.00 -3.38 -0.04
C VAL A 21 -2.83 -4.06 0.68
N GLY A 22 -2.61 -3.68 1.93
CA GLY A 22 -1.57 -4.25 2.79
C GLY A 22 -2.15 -5.25 3.79
N PHE A 23 -1.51 -6.41 3.94
CA PHE A 23 -1.81 -7.39 4.98
C PHE A 23 -0.78 -7.25 6.12
N VAL A 24 -1.24 -7.19 7.38
CA VAL A 24 -0.39 -7.16 8.59
C VAL A 24 -0.68 -8.43 9.40
N GLY A 25 0.35 -8.96 10.08
CA GLY A 25 0.20 -10.18 10.90
C GLY A 25 0.03 -11.45 10.07
N PHE A 26 0.39 -11.37 8.78
CA PHE A 26 0.21 -12.44 7.83
C PHE A 26 1.57 -12.99 7.42
N ASP A 27 1.78 -14.29 7.62
CA ASP A 27 3.06 -14.96 7.37
C ASP A 27 2.89 -16.15 6.41
N PRO A 28 3.05 -15.94 5.09
CA PRO A 28 2.98 -17.00 4.09
C PRO A 28 4.19 -17.94 4.08
N GLN A 29 5.29 -17.62 4.78
CA GLN A 29 6.51 -18.43 4.76
C GLN A 29 6.45 -19.57 5.78
N SER A 30 5.91 -19.31 6.97
CA SER A 30 5.79 -20.32 8.03
C SER A 30 4.50 -21.13 7.98
N ASN A 31 3.41 -20.57 7.43
CA ASN A 31 2.08 -21.16 7.50
C ASN A 31 1.49 -21.45 6.10
N SER A 32 1.12 -22.71 5.86
CA SER A 32 0.55 -23.18 4.60
C SER A 32 -0.82 -22.56 4.29
N ILE A 33 -1.64 -22.28 5.30
CA ILE A 33 -2.94 -21.62 5.14
C ILE A 33 -2.74 -20.18 4.68
N HIS A 34 -1.79 -19.47 5.29
CA HIS A 34 -1.44 -18.12 4.88
C HIS A 34 -0.88 -18.10 3.45
N SER A 35 -0.03 -19.08 3.09
CA SER A 35 0.44 -19.22 1.71
C SER A 35 -0.70 -19.40 0.71
N ALA A 36 -1.65 -20.30 0.99
CA ALA A 36 -2.80 -20.54 0.12
C ALA A 36 -3.66 -19.28 -0.09
N VAL A 37 -3.93 -18.53 0.99
CA VAL A 37 -4.70 -17.28 0.93
C VAL A 37 -3.92 -16.20 0.15
N TRP A 38 -2.61 -16.05 0.38
CA TRP A 38 -1.77 -15.10 -0.36
C TRP A 38 -1.76 -15.38 -1.87
N GLN A 39 -1.66 -16.66 -2.24
CA GLN A 39 -1.71 -17.11 -3.63
C GLN A 39 -3.07 -16.82 -4.27
N ALA A 40 -4.17 -17.04 -3.56
CA ALA A 40 -5.51 -16.74 -4.08
C ALA A 40 -5.67 -15.25 -4.44
N PHE A 41 -5.08 -14.36 -3.64
CA PHE A 41 -5.11 -12.92 -3.89
C PHE A 41 -4.13 -12.49 -5.00
N THR A 42 -2.91 -13.00 -5.00
CA THR A 42 -1.86 -12.52 -5.90
C THR A 42 -1.89 -13.16 -7.30
N SER A 43 -2.29 -14.42 -7.41
CA SER A 43 -2.17 -15.21 -8.65
C SER A 43 -3.43 -15.20 -9.51
N ASN A 44 -4.59 -14.86 -8.96
CA ASN A 44 -5.88 -15.06 -9.63
C ASN A 44 -6.59 -13.75 -10.01
N ARG A 45 -5.93 -12.91 -10.81
CA ARG A 45 -6.57 -11.74 -11.42
C ARG A 45 -6.50 -11.83 -12.93
N GLY A 46 -7.60 -12.28 -13.52
CA GLY A 46 -7.84 -12.17 -14.95
C GLY A 46 -7.69 -10.72 -15.43
N THR A 47 -7.41 -10.57 -16.71
CA THR A 47 -7.07 -9.31 -17.40
C THR A 47 -8.13 -8.22 -17.30
N ASP A 48 -9.36 -8.59 -16.95
CA ASP A 48 -10.52 -7.70 -16.92
C ASP A 48 -10.76 -7.00 -15.56
N ARG A 49 -9.99 -7.37 -14.53
CA ARG A 49 -10.13 -6.78 -13.19
C ARG A 49 -9.17 -5.60 -13.00
N ALA A 50 -9.65 -4.55 -12.33
CA ALA A 50 -8.83 -3.41 -11.98
C ALA A 50 -7.53 -3.86 -11.27
N PRO A 51 -6.37 -3.34 -11.68
CA PRO A 51 -5.10 -3.75 -11.09
C PRO A 51 -5.01 -3.20 -9.66
N ILE A 52 -4.97 -4.10 -8.69
CA ILE A 52 -4.77 -3.77 -7.27
C ILE A 52 -3.39 -4.31 -6.87
N SER A 53 -2.61 -3.54 -6.12
CA SER A 53 -1.35 -3.97 -5.55
C SER A 53 -1.60 -4.61 -4.19
N PHE A 54 -1.12 -5.84 -3.99
CA PHE A 54 -1.10 -6.48 -2.69
C PHE A 54 0.29 -6.47 -2.10
N ASN A 55 0.41 -6.11 -0.83
CA ASN A 55 1.68 -6.04 -0.14
C ASN A 55 1.59 -6.73 1.23
N LEU A 56 2.66 -7.41 1.62
CA LEU A 56 2.84 -7.91 2.98
C LEU A 56 3.57 -6.85 3.78
N LEU A 57 2.91 -6.34 4.82
CA LEU A 57 3.47 -5.36 5.72
C LEU A 57 4.18 -6.08 6.88
N PRO A 58 5.27 -5.51 7.43
CA PRO A 58 5.93 -6.06 8.60
C PRO A 58 4.97 -6.20 9.78
N GLU A 59 5.16 -7.20 10.64
CA GLU A 59 4.32 -7.41 11.82
C GLU A 59 4.27 -6.18 12.75
N LYS A 60 5.40 -5.47 12.85
CA LYS A 60 5.54 -4.23 13.64
C LYS A 60 5.28 -2.97 12.81
N HIS A 61 4.44 -3.05 11.78
CA HIS A 61 4.12 -1.89 10.95
C HIS A 61 3.42 -0.81 11.78
N LEU A 62 4.10 0.34 11.92
CA LEU A 62 3.54 1.50 12.59
C LEU A 62 2.71 2.28 11.58
N PHE A 63 1.38 2.21 11.74
CA PHE A 63 0.49 3.05 10.96
C PHE A 63 0.70 4.52 11.34
N PRO A 64 0.67 5.44 10.36
CA PRO A 64 0.75 6.86 10.64
C PRO A 64 -0.40 7.23 11.59
N LYS A 65 -0.07 8.00 12.63
CA LYS A 65 -1.10 8.49 13.56
C LYS A 65 -2.08 9.35 12.76
N PRO A 66 -3.40 9.17 12.97
CA PRO A 66 -4.39 10.03 12.36
C PRO A 66 -4.04 11.50 12.66
N LYS A 67 -4.23 12.37 11.66
CA LYS A 67 -4.15 13.81 11.94
C LYS A 67 -5.16 14.14 13.05
N PRO A 68 -4.78 14.96 14.04
CA PRO A 68 -5.70 15.34 15.10
C PRO A 68 -6.96 15.95 14.49
N LYS A 69 -8.13 15.68 15.09
CA LYS A 69 -9.35 16.41 14.71
C LYS A 69 -9.10 17.89 14.97
N HIS A 70 -9.20 18.71 13.92
CA HIS A 70 -9.10 20.15 14.05
C HIS A 70 -10.38 20.65 14.76
N PRO A 71 -10.26 21.29 15.93
CA PRO A 71 -11.43 21.71 16.71
C PRO A 71 -12.13 22.94 16.14
N SER A 72 -11.48 23.70 15.24
CA SER A 72 -12.04 24.91 14.65
C SER A 72 -11.82 24.98 13.14
N TYR A 73 -12.76 25.64 12.45
CA TYR A 73 -12.76 25.87 11.01
C TYR A 73 -11.67 26.84 10.54
N GLU A 74 -11.15 27.66 11.46
CA GLU A 74 -10.16 28.71 11.20
C GLU A 74 -8.85 28.21 10.57
N TRP A 75 -8.52 26.93 10.76
CA TRP A 75 -7.33 26.30 10.16
C TRP A 75 -7.46 25.99 8.67
N TYR A 76 -8.68 26.00 8.12
CA TYR A 76 -8.93 25.77 6.69
C TYR A 76 -9.07 27.08 5.90
N VAL A 77 -8.97 28.23 6.58
CA VAL A 77 -8.96 29.53 5.92
C VAL A 77 -7.54 29.79 5.42
N GLU A 78 -7.38 29.85 4.11
CA GLU A 78 -6.13 30.31 3.49
C GLU A 78 -5.87 31.75 3.95
N LYS A 79 -4.67 32.00 4.50
CA LYS A 79 -4.17 33.34 4.80
C LYS A 79 -3.27 33.83 3.68
#